data_AF-A0A6J5VQB8-F1
#
_entry.id   AF-A0A6J5VQB8-F1
#
_cell.length_a   1.000
_cell.length_b   1.000
_cell.length_c   1.000
_cell.angle_alpha   90.00
_cell.angle_beta   90.00
_cell.angle_gamma   90.00
#
_symmetry.space_group_name_H-M   'P 1'
#
loop_
_entity.id
_entity.type
_entity.pdbx_description
1 polymer ?
#
loop_
_entity_poly.entity_id
_entity_poly.type
_entity_poly.pdbx_seq_one_letter_code
_entity_poly.pdbx_strand_id
1 'polypeptide(L)'
;MPQIGLLQAHYFNTKGVFTTDFPDRPPTPFNYTGAPLNANLGTKIGTRLSKLDFNSTVELVLQDTNLLTVESHPFHLHGYNFFVIGTGVGNFDPKNDPAKYNLVDPPERNTIGVPTGGWVAVRFRADNPGVWFMHCHLELHTSWGLKTAFVVENGKDSDHSILPPPTDLPPC
;
A
#
# COMPACT_ATOMS: atom_id res chain seq x y z
N MET A 1 -9.68 -1.99 -15.09
CA MET A 1 -9.07 -3.07 -14.28
C MET A 1 -8.36 -4.03 -15.23
N PRO A 2 -7.27 -4.70 -14.80
CA PRO A 2 -6.61 -5.69 -15.64
C PRO A 2 -7.56 -6.86 -15.95
N GLN A 3 -7.46 -7.41 -17.15
CA GLN A 3 -8.22 -8.60 -17.56
C GLN A 3 -7.57 -9.89 -17.03
N ILE A 4 -6.28 -9.84 -16.67
CA ILE A 4 -5.52 -10.97 -16.12
C ILE A 4 -5.24 -10.69 -14.64
N GLY A 5 -5.43 -11.69 -13.79
CA GLY A 5 -5.09 -11.59 -12.36
C GLY A 5 -3.63 -11.19 -12.15
N LEU A 6 -3.35 -10.28 -11.22
CA LEU A 6 -2.00 -9.74 -11.02
C LEU A 6 -0.99 -10.83 -10.62
N LEU A 7 -1.39 -11.77 -9.76
CA LEU A 7 -0.56 -12.91 -9.38
C LEU A 7 -0.29 -13.85 -10.58
N GLN A 8 -1.29 -14.11 -11.41
CA GLN A 8 -1.13 -14.91 -12.63
C GLN A 8 -0.16 -14.22 -13.61
N ALA A 9 -0.34 -12.91 -13.83
CA ALA A 9 0.55 -12.14 -14.68
C ALA A 9 1.99 -12.13 -14.15
N HIS A 10 2.17 -12.02 -12.83
CA HIS A 10 3.48 -12.13 -12.19
C HIS A 10 4.10 -13.53 -12.36
N TYR A 11 3.37 -14.59 -12.03
CA TYR A 11 3.85 -15.98 -12.09
C TYR A 11 4.27 -16.39 -13.51
N PHE A 12 3.46 -16.07 -14.52
CA PHE A 12 3.74 -16.40 -15.92
C PHE A 12 4.55 -15.32 -16.67
N ASN A 13 5.04 -14.28 -15.97
CA ASN A 13 5.78 -13.16 -16.57
C ASN A 13 5.04 -12.53 -17.77
N THR A 14 3.73 -12.34 -17.63
CA THR A 14 2.87 -11.78 -18.68
C THR A 14 3.06 -10.27 -18.78
N LYS A 15 3.55 -9.80 -19.94
CA LYS A 15 3.84 -8.38 -20.17
C LYS A 15 2.56 -7.57 -20.39
N GLY A 16 2.60 -6.28 -20.04
CA GLY A 16 1.53 -5.32 -20.33
C GLY A 16 0.33 -5.34 -19.39
N VAL A 17 0.33 -6.18 -18.33
CA VAL A 17 -0.76 -6.22 -17.34
C VAL A 17 -0.58 -5.15 -16.26
N PHE A 18 0.64 -4.98 -15.76
CA PHE A 18 1.01 -3.97 -14.78
C PHE A 18 2.47 -3.55 -14.93
N THR A 19 2.84 -2.46 -14.25
CA THR A 19 4.25 -2.02 -14.09
C THR A 19 4.61 -2.01 -12.61
N THR A 20 5.90 -2.15 -12.27
CA THR A 20 6.40 -2.18 -10.87
C THR A 20 6.99 -0.84 -10.42
N ASP A 21 6.45 0.26 -10.93
CA ASP A 21 6.98 1.61 -10.78
C ASP A 21 6.05 2.53 -9.97
N PHE A 22 5.20 1.96 -9.12
CA PHE A 22 4.41 2.74 -8.16
C PHE A 22 5.37 3.56 -7.27
N PRO A 23 5.16 4.88 -7.14
CA PRO A 23 6.17 5.75 -6.53
C PRO A 23 6.14 5.64 -5.01
N ASP A 24 7.32 5.59 -4.38
CA ASP A 24 7.45 5.54 -2.92
C ASP A 24 7.04 6.84 -2.21
N ARG A 25 6.91 7.94 -2.98
CA ARG A 25 6.50 9.25 -2.49
C ARG A 25 5.55 9.94 -3.48
N PRO A 26 4.67 10.82 -3.00
CA PRO A 26 3.85 11.65 -3.89
C PRO A 26 4.74 12.44 -4.86
N PRO A 27 4.45 12.42 -6.18
CA PRO A 27 5.31 13.06 -7.18
C PRO A 27 5.33 14.59 -7.05
N THR A 28 4.27 15.18 -6.51
CA THR A 28 4.16 16.61 -6.25
C THR A 28 3.77 16.83 -4.80
N PRO A 29 4.73 17.14 -3.91
CA PRO A 29 4.43 17.46 -2.52
C PRO A 29 3.65 18.77 -2.41
N PHE A 30 2.71 18.82 -1.46
CA PHE A 30 1.97 20.01 -1.08
C PHE A 30 1.63 19.95 0.42
N ASN A 31 0.97 20.98 0.94
CA ASN A 31 0.43 20.93 2.29
C ASN A 31 -0.83 20.05 2.31
N TYR A 32 -0.65 18.74 2.54
CA TYR A 32 -1.70 17.72 2.39
C TYR A 32 -2.93 17.99 3.24
N THR A 33 -2.75 18.50 4.46
CA THR A 33 -3.82 18.77 5.42
C THR A 33 -4.07 20.26 5.63
N GLY A 34 -3.62 21.11 4.69
CA GLY A 34 -3.67 22.57 4.79
C GLY A 34 -5.03 23.17 4.46
N ALA A 35 -5.04 24.43 4.00
CA ALA A 35 -6.25 25.03 3.43
C ALA A 35 -6.71 24.24 2.19
N PRO A 36 -8.03 24.07 1.96
CA PRO A 36 -8.54 23.35 0.80
C PRO A 36 -7.93 23.88 -0.49
N LEU A 37 -7.42 22.97 -1.32
CA LEU A 37 -6.85 23.36 -2.59
C LEU A 37 -7.96 23.80 -3.55
N ASN A 38 -7.86 25.04 -4.03
CA ASN A 38 -8.72 25.56 -5.11
C ASN A 38 -8.30 25.05 -6.51
N ALA A 39 -7.22 24.27 -6.59
CA ALA A 39 -6.66 23.73 -7.82
C ALA A 39 -6.92 22.23 -7.94
N ASN A 40 -7.38 21.79 -9.11
CA ASN A 40 -7.51 20.37 -9.43
C ASN A 40 -6.12 19.77 -9.62
N LEU A 41 -5.62 19.02 -8.64
CA LEU A 41 -4.32 18.34 -8.76
C LEU A 41 -4.32 17.21 -9.81
N GLY A 42 -5.51 16.75 -10.22
CA GLY A 42 -5.68 15.67 -11.18
C GLY A 42 -5.17 14.32 -10.66
N THR A 43 -5.79 13.23 -11.09
CA THR A 43 -5.27 11.88 -10.88
C THR A 43 -5.06 11.19 -12.22
N LYS A 44 -4.22 10.16 -12.26
CA LYS A 44 -3.97 9.35 -13.44
C LYS A 44 -4.33 7.91 -13.14
N ILE A 45 -5.07 7.28 -14.05
CA ILE A 45 -5.41 5.86 -13.96
C ILE A 45 -4.23 5.02 -14.46
N GLY A 46 -3.86 3.98 -13.72
CA GLY A 46 -2.87 2.99 -14.15
C GLY A 46 -2.84 1.77 -13.22
N THR A 47 -2.34 0.65 -13.72
CA THR A 47 -2.09 -0.55 -12.92
C THR A 47 -0.60 -0.60 -12.56
N ARG A 48 -0.23 0.07 -11.47
CA ARG A 48 1.17 0.21 -11.01
C ARG A 48 1.30 -0.40 -9.62
N LEU A 49 2.29 -1.25 -9.43
CA LEU A 49 2.57 -1.96 -8.18
C LEU A 49 3.92 -1.53 -7.62
N SER A 50 4.14 -1.73 -6.33
CA SER A 50 5.45 -1.58 -5.70
C SER A 50 6.13 -2.95 -5.62
N LYS A 51 7.38 -3.04 -6.04
CA LYS A 51 8.18 -4.26 -5.94
C LYS A 51 9.00 -4.23 -4.65
N LEU A 52 8.99 -5.32 -3.89
CA LEU A 52 9.71 -5.48 -2.63
C LEU A 52 10.59 -6.72 -2.69
N ASP A 53 11.84 -6.57 -2.23
CA ASP A 53 12.74 -7.69 -2.05
C ASP A 53 12.22 -8.58 -0.90
N PHE A 54 12.35 -9.90 -1.06
CA PHE A 54 12.03 -10.85 -0.01
C PHE A 54 12.75 -10.49 1.30
N ASN A 55 12.02 -10.58 2.41
CA ASN A 55 12.51 -10.34 3.78
C ASN A 55 12.96 -8.88 4.06
N SER A 56 12.69 -7.94 3.15
CA SER A 56 12.89 -6.51 3.41
C SER A 56 11.97 -6.02 4.52
N THR A 57 12.43 -5.06 5.32
CA THR A 57 11.60 -4.36 6.30
C THR A 57 11.05 -3.09 5.67
N VAL A 58 9.72 -2.97 5.64
CA VAL A 58 9.01 -1.85 5.02
C VAL A 58 8.44 -0.98 6.12
N GLU A 59 8.72 0.32 6.07
CA GLU A 59 7.94 1.34 6.77
C GLU A 59 7.07 2.04 5.74
N LEU A 60 5.76 2.03 5.98
CA LEU A 60 4.78 2.69 5.13
C LEU A 60 4.08 3.77 5.94
N VAL A 61 4.17 5.01 5.46
CA VAL A 61 3.44 6.14 6.02
C VAL A 61 2.29 6.49 5.09
N LEU A 62 1.06 6.30 5.59
CA LEU A 62 -0.16 6.69 4.91
C LEU A 62 -0.55 8.08 5.40
N GLN A 63 -0.72 9.02 4.47
CA GLN A 63 -1.04 10.42 4.72
C GLN A 63 -2.41 10.73 4.11
N ASP A 64 -3.36 11.15 4.93
CA ASP A 64 -4.63 11.71 4.46
C ASP A 64 -4.40 13.11 3.85
N THR A 65 -5.27 13.49 2.92
CA THR A 65 -5.23 14.80 2.25
C THR A 65 -6.58 15.50 2.35
N ASN A 66 -6.59 16.81 2.17
CA ASN A 66 -7.81 17.62 2.13
C ASN A 66 -8.43 17.72 0.73
N LEU A 67 -8.04 16.86 -0.22
CA LEU A 67 -8.59 16.85 -1.57
C LEU A 67 -10.02 16.33 -1.54
N LEU A 68 -10.97 17.14 -2.04
CA LEU A 68 -12.42 16.92 -2.00
C LEU A 68 -13.02 17.00 -0.58
N THR A 69 -12.54 16.18 0.34
CA THR A 69 -12.96 16.15 1.74
C THR A 69 -11.84 15.56 2.60
N VAL A 70 -11.86 15.87 3.90
CA VAL A 70 -10.99 15.22 4.88
C VAL A 70 -11.75 14.03 5.45
N GLU A 71 -11.18 12.83 5.43
CA GLU A 71 -11.88 11.60 5.83
C GLU A 71 -10.92 10.57 6.43
N SER A 72 -11.40 9.78 7.38
CA SER A 72 -10.63 8.64 7.88
C SER A 72 -10.73 7.47 6.88
N HIS A 73 -9.59 6.99 6.39
CA HIS A 73 -9.55 5.90 5.42
C HIS A 73 -9.03 4.60 6.05
N PRO A 74 -9.83 3.53 6.18
CA PRO A 74 -9.36 2.24 6.69
C PRO A 74 -8.54 1.52 5.62
N PHE A 75 -7.22 1.53 5.71
CA PHE A 75 -6.36 0.79 4.78
C PHE A 75 -6.13 -0.63 5.27
N HIS A 76 -6.37 -1.59 4.37
CA HIS A 76 -6.13 -3.01 4.57
C HIS A 76 -5.01 -3.50 3.65
N LEU A 77 -4.13 -4.35 4.18
CA LEU A 77 -3.07 -5.03 3.42
C LEU A 77 -3.32 -6.55 3.47
N HIS A 78 -3.45 -7.16 2.30
CA HIS A 78 -3.57 -8.60 2.16
C HIS A 78 -2.23 -9.28 2.46
N GLY A 79 -2.26 -10.54 2.92
CA GLY A 79 -1.06 -11.37 3.12
C GLY A 79 -0.20 -10.99 4.33
N TYR A 80 -0.51 -9.89 5.02
CA TYR A 80 0.27 -9.39 6.13
C TYR A 80 -0.62 -8.86 7.25
N ASN A 81 -0.18 -9.06 8.48
CA ASN A 81 -0.37 -8.06 9.51
C ASN A 81 0.83 -7.09 9.52
N PHE A 82 0.65 -5.92 10.11
CA PHE A 82 1.66 -4.90 10.31
C PHE A 82 1.55 -4.31 11.72
N PHE A 83 2.67 -3.79 12.21
CA PHE A 83 2.74 -3.04 13.46
C PHE A 83 2.44 -1.57 13.21
N VAL A 84 1.45 -1.01 13.91
CA VAL A 84 1.16 0.43 13.87
C VAL A 84 2.09 1.14 14.85
N ILE A 85 3.14 1.76 14.32
CA ILE A 85 4.24 2.33 15.12
C ILE A 85 4.05 3.80 15.43
N GLY A 86 3.17 4.51 14.70
CA GLY A 86 2.95 5.92 14.94
C GLY A 86 1.69 6.42 14.25
N THR A 87 1.10 7.47 14.80
CA THR A 87 -0.01 8.18 14.20
C THR A 87 0.04 9.65 14.63
N GLY A 88 -0.50 10.53 13.80
CA GLY A 88 -0.55 11.95 14.10
C GLY A 88 -1.61 12.66 13.28
N VAL A 89 -1.85 13.92 13.64
CA VAL A 89 -2.68 14.85 12.88
C VAL A 89 -1.77 15.80 12.11
N GLY A 90 -2.22 16.25 10.95
CA GLY A 90 -1.45 17.11 10.06
C GLY A 90 -0.61 16.33 9.06
N ASN A 91 0.37 17.00 8.46
CA ASN A 91 1.35 16.37 7.58
C ASN A 91 2.41 15.65 8.41
N PHE A 92 2.74 14.42 8.04
CA PHE A 92 3.86 13.67 8.63
C PHE A 92 5.16 14.44 8.48
N ASP A 93 5.88 14.61 9.60
CA ASP A 93 7.22 15.19 9.62
C ASP A 93 8.27 14.07 9.73
N PRO A 94 8.97 13.71 8.63
CA PRO A 94 9.93 12.62 8.64
C PRO A 94 11.16 12.88 9.53
N LYS A 95 11.37 14.12 10.01
CA LYS A 95 12.47 14.45 10.92
C LYS A 95 12.08 14.29 12.38
N ASN A 96 10.83 14.60 12.73
CA ASN A 96 10.42 14.75 14.12
C ASN A 96 9.46 13.66 14.60
N ASP A 97 8.58 13.15 13.75
CA ASP A 97 7.58 12.16 14.15
C ASP A 97 8.15 10.76 14.42
N PRO A 98 9.18 10.26 13.70
CA PRO A 98 9.80 8.98 14.02
C PRO A 98 10.34 8.87 15.46
N ALA A 99 10.72 9.99 16.08
CA ALA A 99 11.18 10.02 17.46
C ALA A 99 10.06 9.69 18.48
N LYS A 100 8.79 9.75 18.06
CA LYS A 100 7.61 9.45 18.88
C LYS A 100 7.04 8.05 18.62
N TYR A 101 7.66 7.26 17.75
CA TYR A 101 7.15 5.93 17.42
C TYR A 101 7.11 5.02 18.64
N ASN A 102 6.03 4.25 18.77
CA ASN A 102 6.00 3.11 19.66
C ASN A 102 6.76 1.94 18.99
N LEU A 103 7.97 1.68 19.47
CA LEU A 103 8.83 0.59 19.01
C LEU A 103 8.97 -0.54 20.04
N VAL A 104 8.17 -0.52 21.11
CA VAL A 104 8.22 -1.51 22.20
C VAL A 104 7.06 -2.49 22.07
N ASP A 105 5.83 -1.98 21.99
CA ASP A 105 4.61 -2.77 21.96
C ASP A 105 3.54 -2.21 20.99
N PRO A 106 3.90 -1.88 19.73
CA PRO A 106 2.93 -1.39 18.77
C PRO A 106 1.83 -2.43 18.49
N PRO A 107 0.57 -2.03 18.34
CA PRO A 107 -0.50 -2.97 18.03
C PRO A 107 -0.29 -3.55 16.63
N GLU A 108 -0.42 -4.87 16.54
CA GLU A 108 -0.43 -5.61 15.28
C GLU A 108 -1.85 -5.65 14.69
N ARG A 109 -1.99 -5.27 13.42
CA ARG A 109 -3.27 -5.18 12.69
C ARG A 109 -3.07 -5.53 11.21
N ASN A 110 -4.13 -5.94 10.52
CA ASN A 110 -4.16 -6.01 9.04
C ASN A 110 -4.88 -4.81 8.41
N THR A 111 -5.61 -4.04 9.22
CA THR A 111 -6.41 -2.89 8.79
C THR A 111 -6.28 -1.77 9.81
N ILE A 112 -6.05 -0.54 9.36
CA ILE A 112 -5.96 0.64 10.23
C ILE A 112 -6.58 1.86 9.56
N GLY A 113 -7.35 2.64 10.33
CA GLY A 113 -7.81 3.95 9.91
C GLY A 113 -6.65 4.94 9.87
N VAL A 114 -6.38 5.51 8.69
CA VAL A 114 -5.61 6.75 8.59
C VAL A 114 -6.45 7.84 9.25
N PRO A 115 -5.95 8.58 10.25
CA PRO A 115 -6.74 9.63 10.91
C PRO A 115 -7.22 10.68 9.92
N THR A 116 -8.42 11.20 10.15
CA THR A 116 -8.97 12.37 9.44
C THR A 116 -7.97 13.54 9.50
N GLY A 117 -7.42 13.93 8.36
CA GLY A 117 -6.47 15.02 8.23
C GLY A 117 -5.13 14.72 8.92
N GLY A 118 -4.72 13.46 8.92
CA GLY A 118 -3.53 12.99 9.62
C GLY A 118 -2.78 11.90 8.89
N TRP A 119 -1.97 11.17 9.64
CA TRP A 119 -1.12 10.12 9.11
C TRP A 119 -1.02 8.92 10.07
N VAL A 120 -0.65 7.78 9.51
CA VAL A 120 -0.29 6.58 10.25
C VAL A 120 0.95 5.96 9.64
N ALA A 121 1.91 5.58 10.48
CA ALA A 121 3.10 4.84 10.10
C ALA A 121 2.96 3.39 10.55
N VAL A 122 3.18 2.46 9.63
CA VAL A 122 3.15 1.02 9.89
C VAL A 122 4.45 0.37 9.45
N ARG A 123 4.84 -0.73 10.10
CA ARG A 123 5.95 -1.59 9.67
C ARG A 123 5.53 -3.02 9.49
N PHE A 124 6.04 -3.65 8.45
CA PHE A 124 5.94 -5.09 8.23
C PHE A 124 7.22 -5.60 7.59
N ARG A 125 7.41 -6.91 7.65
CA ARG A 125 8.48 -7.62 6.96
C ARG A 125 7.86 -8.25 5.72
N ALA A 126 8.44 -8.03 4.54
CA ALA A 126 7.96 -8.59 3.28
C ALA A 126 8.46 -10.05 3.12
N ASP A 127 8.06 -10.95 4.01
CA ASP A 127 8.48 -12.36 4.08
C ASP A 127 7.47 -13.34 3.50
N ASN A 128 6.43 -12.85 2.83
CA ASN A 128 5.42 -13.65 2.14
C ASN A 128 5.47 -13.36 0.62
N PRO A 129 6.17 -14.19 -0.19
CA PRO A 129 6.26 -14.01 -1.64
C PRO A 129 4.90 -14.07 -2.32
N GLY A 130 4.64 -13.18 -3.27
CA GLY A 130 3.34 -13.10 -3.94
C GLY A 130 2.98 -11.71 -4.43
N VAL A 131 1.70 -11.54 -4.76
CA VAL A 131 1.14 -10.24 -5.13
C VAL A 131 0.02 -9.89 -4.17
N TRP A 132 0.24 -8.88 -3.34
CA TRP A 132 -0.59 -8.58 -2.18
C TRP A 132 -1.31 -7.24 -2.33
N PHE A 133 -2.63 -7.31 -2.33
CA PHE A 133 -3.48 -6.15 -2.54
C PHE A 133 -3.50 -5.23 -1.31
N MET A 134 -3.34 -3.93 -1.52
CA MET A 134 -3.46 -2.91 -0.48
C MET A 134 -4.49 -1.87 -0.91
N HIS A 135 -5.51 -1.65 -0.10
CA HIS A 135 -6.61 -0.79 -0.50
C HIS A 135 -7.35 -0.16 0.68
N CYS A 136 -8.04 0.94 0.43
CA CYS A 136 -9.01 1.47 1.38
C CYS A 136 -10.24 0.55 1.45
N HIS A 137 -10.60 0.08 2.62
CA HIS A 137 -11.70 -0.87 2.87
C HIS A 137 -13.10 -0.23 2.77
N LEU A 138 -13.18 1.01 2.28
CA LEU A 138 -14.42 1.60 1.77
C LEU A 138 -14.55 1.20 0.29
N GLU A 139 -15.52 0.35 -0.01
CA GLU A 139 -15.68 -0.25 -1.34
C GLU A 139 -15.76 0.80 -2.46
N LEU A 140 -16.44 1.92 -2.19
CA LEU A 140 -16.53 3.05 -3.11
C LEU A 140 -15.13 3.57 -3.48
N HIS A 141 -14.24 3.78 -2.50
CA HIS A 141 -12.88 4.25 -2.73
C HIS A 141 -12.00 3.20 -3.41
N THR A 142 -12.15 1.92 -3.03
CA THR A 142 -11.49 0.81 -3.74
C THR A 142 -11.90 0.79 -5.22
N SER A 143 -13.18 1.01 -5.52
CA SER A 143 -13.69 1.06 -6.90
C SER A 143 -13.17 2.27 -7.68
N TRP A 144 -13.03 3.43 -7.02
CA TRP A 144 -12.48 4.66 -7.60
C TRP A 144 -10.98 4.62 -7.86
N GLY A 145 -10.25 3.74 -7.16
CA GLY A 145 -8.83 3.52 -7.40
C GLY A 145 -7.91 3.80 -6.21
N LEU A 146 -8.45 3.96 -5.00
CA LEU A 146 -7.64 4.12 -3.77
C LEU A 146 -7.04 2.78 -3.32
N LYS A 147 -6.17 2.23 -4.18
CA LYS A 147 -5.61 0.89 -4.11
C LYS A 147 -4.29 0.77 -4.86
N THR A 148 -3.46 -0.17 -4.43
CA THR A 148 -2.24 -0.63 -5.10
C THR A 148 -2.01 -2.10 -4.72
N ALA A 149 -0.90 -2.70 -5.16
CA ALA A 149 -0.45 -3.98 -4.64
C ALA A 149 1.09 -4.02 -4.53
N PHE A 150 1.57 -4.89 -3.65
CA PHE A 150 2.99 -5.20 -3.51
C PHE A 150 3.31 -6.51 -4.24
N VAL A 151 4.33 -6.50 -5.09
CA VAL A 151 4.98 -7.71 -5.59
C VAL A 151 6.14 -8.01 -4.65
N VAL A 152 6.03 -9.10 -3.89
CA VAL A 152 7.10 -9.57 -3.00
C VAL A 152 7.81 -10.71 -3.71
N GLU A 153 9.10 -10.53 -3.98
CA GLU A 153 9.89 -11.53 -4.70
C GLU A 153 10.05 -12.84 -3.91
N ASN A 154 10.40 -13.89 -4.64
CA ASN A 154 10.81 -15.14 -4.02
C ASN A 154 12.13 -14.94 -3.23
N GLY A 155 12.23 -15.64 -2.11
CA GLY A 155 13.48 -15.87 -1.40
C GLY A 155 14.38 -16.90 -2.10
N LYS A 156 15.39 -17.37 -1.38
CA LYS A 156 16.42 -18.28 -1.94
C LYS A 156 15.94 -19.72 -2.12
N ASP A 157 15.05 -20.17 -1.25
CA ASP A 157 14.64 -21.57 -1.16
C ASP A 157 13.21 -21.76 -1.68
N SER A 158 12.85 -23.01 -2.00
CA SER A 158 11.50 -23.37 -2.47
C SER A 158 10.41 -23.00 -1.49
N ASP A 159 10.70 -23.09 -0.19
CA ASP A 159 9.76 -22.78 0.90
C ASP A 159 9.49 -21.27 1.01
N HIS A 160 10.35 -20.46 0.39
CA HIS A 160 10.23 -19.01 0.31
C HIS A 160 9.89 -18.58 -1.11
N SER A 161 9.13 -19.37 -1.86
CA SER A 161 8.72 -19.06 -3.23
C SER A 161 7.22 -19.19 -3.41
N ILE A 162 6.66 -18.45 -4.37
CA ILE A 162 5.25 -18.57 -4.76
C ILE A 162 4.97 -20.01 -5.20
N LEU A 163 3.87 -20.58 -4.68
CA LEU A 163 3.40 -21.90 -5.06
C LEU A 163 2.90 -21.93 -6.51
N PRO A 164 3.01 -23.07 -7.21
CA PRO A 164 2.40 -23.20 -8.54
C PRO A 164 0.89 -22.96 -8.47
N PRO A 165 0.29 -22.37 -9.52
CA PRO A 165 -1.15 -22.16 -9.57
C PRO A 165 -1.87 -23.51 -9.50
N PRO A 166 -3.04 -23.58 -8.83
CA PRO A 166 -3.80 -24.82 -8.75
C PRO A 166 -4.36 -25.20 -10.13
N THR A 167 -4.59 -26.49 -10.34
CA THR A 167 -5.01 -27.03 -11.66
C THR A 167 -6.40 -26.55 -12.10
N ASP A 168 -7.21 -26.10 -11.15
CA ASP A 168 -8.55 -25.55 -11.32
C ASP A 168 -8.59 -24.02 -11.25
N LEU A 169 -7.45 -23.34 -11.40
CA LEU A 169 -7.40 -21.87 -11.46
C LEU A 169 -8.37 -21.37 -12.55
N PRO A 170 -9.36 -20.51 -12.20
CA PRO A 170 -10.32 -20.01 -13.18
C PRO A 170 -9.63 -19.25 -14.32
N PRO A 171 -10.08 -19.43 -15.57
CA PRO A 171 -9.57 -18.64 -16.69
C PRO A 171 -9.94 -17.16 -16.51
N CYS A 172 -9.06 -16.30 -17.02
CA CYS A 172 -9.26 -14.86 -17.12
C CYS A 172 -10.19 -14.50 -18.27
#